data_AF-A0A1H2UF19-F1
#
_entry.id   AF-A0A1H2UF19-F1
#
_cell.length_a   1.000
_cell.length_b   1.000
_cell.length_c   1.000
_cell.angle_alpha   90.00
_cell.angle_beta   90.00
_cell.angle_gamma   90.00
#
_symmetry.space_group_name_H-M   'P 1'
#
loop_
_entity.id
_entity.type
_entity.pdbx_description
1 polymer ?
#
loop_
_entity_poly.entity_id
_entity_poly.type
_entity_poly.pdbx_seq_one_letter_code
_entity_poly.pdbx_strand_id
1 'polypeptide(L)'
;MDENTFVIPEQWWPHIHQRRGGRLREVKPIDTEAEKFFQAELERVLPSWPSSVDDPALLAEARAYADGEANPFGAALGACLVLRAYSYDEREKLDILADAWTTRHGLAFAARAAVELGRVDLKPKDVGSDKWVLGITKPDEAFYLWPGHVLTRARELLAAASDDEYAEAVAAIEDQRADLLTRSIAAYLAPDREDWVDELCALAVKRGGPKTDWTMLLCSIGTAEQFEALAAVGRVREYVDYLNVLYTVADGVGPAIAPTLARLLDRKPNNKTMLDMLARFPTDEAFDLLLARSGTKRAPAAIEAATARFPERAAARRS
;
A
#
# COMPACT_ATOMS: atom_id res chain seq x y z
N MET A 1 -27.04 -18.97 -6.54
CA MET A 1 -26.15 -17.96 -5.94
C MET A 1 -26.99 -16.71 -5.78
N ASP A 2 -26.77 -15.92 -4.73
CA ASP A 2 -27.39 -14.60 -4.62
C ASP A 2 -26.80 -13.66 -5.69
N GLU A 3 -27.65 -13.06 -6.54
CA GLU A 3 -27.26 -12.11 -7.61
C GLU A 3 -27.05 -10.68 -7.11
N ASN A 4 -27.21 -10.43 -5.81
CA ASN A 4 -27.17 -9.09 -5.22
C ASN A 4 -26.03 -8.87 -4.23
N THR A 5 -25.40 -9.95 -3.76
CA THR A 5 -24.29 -9.84 -2.81
C THR A 5 -22.95 -9.91 -3.53
N PHE A 6 -22.13 -8.88 -3.30
CA PHE A 6 -20.76 -8.87 -3.79
C PHE A 6 -19.89 -9.69 -2.85
N VAL A 7 -19.27 -10.74 -3.37
CA VAL A 7 -18.37 -11.61 -2.61
C VAL A 7 -16.99 -11.53 -3.23
N ILE A 8 -16.01 -11.14 -2.42
CA ILE A 8 -14.59 -11.15 -2.79
C ILE A 8 -14.12 -12.60 -3.00
N PRO A 9 -13.66 -12.95 -4.21
CA PRO A 9 -13.31 -14.35 -4.50
C PRO A 9 -11.96 -14.74 -3.90
N GLU A 10 -11.81 -16.01 -3.55
CA GLU A 10 -10.66 -16.47 -2.75
C GLU A 10 -9.30 -16.22 -3.39
N GLN A 11 -9.23 -16.26 -4.72
CA GLN A 11 -8.01 -15.98 -5.47
C GLN A 11 -7.56 -14.51 -5.40
N TRP A 12 -8.39 -13.58 -4.92
CA TRP A 12 -8.00 -12.18 -4.72
C TRP A 12 -7.27 -11.97 -3.41
N TRP A 13 -7.52 -12.82 -2.42
CA TRP A 13 -6.99 -12.68 -1.07
C TRP A 13 -5.48 -12.47 -1.00
N PRO A 14 -4.64 -13.22 -1.75
CA PRO A 14 -3.19 -13.02 -1.70
C PRO A 14 -2.74 -11.61 -2.13
N HIS A 15 -3.56 -10.87 -2.86
CA HIS A 15 -3.25 -9.54 -3.36
C HIS A 15 -3.89 -8.41 -2.53
N ILE A 16 -4.83 -8.71 -1.64
CA ILE A 16 -5.54 -7.68 -0.87
C ILE A 16 -4.71 -7.24 0.34
N HIS A 17 -4.52 -5.92 0.46
CA HIS A 17 -3.88 -5.30 1.61
C HIS A 17 -4.90 -5.18 2.74
N GLN A 18 -4.72 -5.98 3.80
CA GLN A 18 -5.71 -6.14 4.88
C GLN A 18 -6.06 -4.82 5.56
N ARG A 19 -7.31 -4.65 5.97
CA ARG A 19 -7.78 -3.44 6.66
C ARG A 19 -8.57 -3.81 7.91
N ARG A 20 -8.44 -3.00 8.96
CA ARG A 20 -9.23 -3.13 10.19
C ARG A 20 -10.72 -2.99 9.86
N GLY A 21 -11.57 -3.78 10.52
CA GLY A 21 -13.02 -3.80 10.28
C GLY A 21 -13.45 -4.42 8.94
N GLY A 22 -12.50 -4.75 8.06
CA GLY A 22 -12.73 -5.54 6.85
C GLY A 22 -12.63 -7.04 7.11
N ARG A 23 -12.64 -7.84 6.04
CA ARG A 23 -12.41 -9.27 6.16
C ARG A 23 -10.92 -9.54 6.39
N LEU A 24 -10.58 -10.01 7.58
CA LEU A 24 -9.22 -10.40 7.93
C LEU A 24 -8.91 -11.81 7.44
N ARG A 25 -7.73 -11.96 6.84
CA ARG A 25 -7.10 -13.26 6.62
C ARG A 25 -6.38 -13.64 7.92
N GLU A 26 -6.09 -14.92 8.08
CA GLU A 26 -5.21 -15.35 9.16
C GLU A 26 -3.86 -14.63 9.01
N VAL A 27 -3.55 -13.76 9.97
CA VAL A 27 -2.28 -13.05 10.02
C VAL A 27 -1.26 -14.01 10.60
N LYS A 28 -0.16 -14.23 9.87
CA LYS A 28 0.95 -15.05 10.37
C LYS A 28 1.41 -14.49 11.73
N PRO A 29 1.65 -15.34 12.73
CA PRO A 29 2.23 -14.91 14.00
C PRO A 29 3.51 -14.11 13.77
N ILE A 30 3.81 -13.20 14.70
CA ILE A 30 5.08 -12.46 14.70
C ILE A 30 6.23 -13.48 14.78
N ASP A 31 7.21 -13.36 13.88
CA ASP A 31 8.41 -14.19 13.94
C ASP A 31 9.27 -13.80 15.14
N THR A 32 9.42 -14.72 16.09
CA THR A 32 10.16 -14.47 17.33
C THR A 32 11.67 -14.34 17.12
N GLU A 33 12.21 -14.82 16.00
CA GLU A 33 13.63 -14.64 15.66
C GLU A 33 13.90 -13.35 14.87
N ALA A 34 12.85 -12.59 14.52
CA ALA A 34 12.94 -11.38 13.71
C ALA A 34 13.90 -10.34 14.30
N GLU A 35 13.82 -10.08 15.61
CA GLU A 35 14.70 -9.13 16.29
C GLU A 35 16.17 -9.54 16.16
N LYS A 36 16.46 -10.80 16.46
CA LYS A 36 17.82 -11.35 16.41
C LYS A 36 18.38 -11.31 15.00
N PHE A 37 17.56 -11.65 14.00
CA PHE A 37 17.93 -11.54 12.60
C PHE A 37 18.26 -10.09 12.24
N PHE A 38 17.36 -9.14 12.55
CA PHE A 38 17.58 -7.75 12.19
C PHE A 38 18.81 -7.16 12.89
N GLN A 39 19.07 -7.53 14.14
CA GLN A 39 20.28 -7.13 14.84
C GLN A 39 21.56 -7.64 14.17
N ALA A 40 21.61 -8.93 13.82
CA ALA A 40 22.76 -9.48 13.10
C ALA A 40 22.97 -8.76 11.75
N GLU A 41 21.89 -8.40 11.06
CA GLU A 41 21.97 -7.62 9.83
C GLU A 41 22.48 -6.19 10.06
N LEU A 42 22.06 -5.52 11.13
CA LEU A 42 22.57 -4.19 11.49
C LEU A 42 24.06 -4.23 11.82
N GLU A 43 24.51 -5.18 12.64
CA GLU A 43 25.93 -5.40 12.95
C GLU A 43 26.76 -5.64 11.69
N ARG A 44 26.20 -6.38 10.72
CA ARG A 44 26.84 -6.67 9.44
C ARG A 44 26.93 -5.45 8.54
N VAL A 45 25.85 -4.67 8.39
CA VAL A 45 25.79 -3.59 7.39
C VAL A 45 26.40 -2.29 7.89
N LEU A 46 26.12 -1.86 9.13
CA LEU A 46 26.47 -0.53 9.64
C LEU A 46 27.95 -0.15 9.51
N PRO A 47 28.92 -1.05 9.71
CA PRO A 47 30.34 -0.73 9.54
C PRO A 47 30.74 -0.31 8.11
N SER A 48 29.98 -0.72 7.09
CA SER A 48 30.30 -0.46 5.67
C SER A 48 29.83 0.89 5.14
N TRP A 49 28.93 1.57 5.86
CA TRP A 49 28.27 2.80 5.44
C TRP A 49 28.97 4.16 5.72
N PRO A 50 29.99 4.32 6.58
CA PRO A 50 30.57 5.64 6.88
C PRO A 50 31.06 6.45 5.66
N SER A 51 31.46 5.81 4.56
CA SER A 51 31.93 6.49 3.33
C SER A 51 30.81 6.86 2.34
N SER A 52 29.57 6.49 2.67
CA SER A 52 28.38 6.49 1.82
C SER A 52 27.24 7.27 2.47
N VAL A 53 27.54 8.14 3.44
CA VAL A 53 26.57 8.98 4.13
C VAL A 53 27.09 10.40 4.17
N ASP A 54 26.29 11.33 3.66
CA ASP A 54 26.66 12.75 3.63
C ASP A 54 26.48 13.41 5.02
N ASP A 55 25.65 12.82 5.89
CA ASP A 55 25.42 13.26 7.27
C ASP A 55 25.71 12.15 8.30
N PRO A 56 26.88 12.17 8.96
CA PRO A 56 27.25 11.20 9.98
C PRO A 56 26.25 11.09 11.14
N ALA A 57 25.44 12.11 11.40
CA ALA A 57 24.41 12.06 12.45
C ALA A 57 23.34 11.00 12.14
N LEU A 58 22.97 10.81 10.86
CA LEU A 58 22.02 9.76 10.48
C LEU A 58 22.56 8.36 10.79
N LEU A 59 23.85 8.15 10.58
CA LEU A 59 24.47 6.86 10.92
C LEU A 59 24.54 6.65 12.45
N ALA A 60 24.62 7.73 13.23
CA ALA A 60 24.57 7.66 14.69
C ALA A 60 23.17 7.26 15.19
N GLU A 61 22.09 7.78 14.59
CA GLU A 61 20.71 7.37 14.93
C GLU A 61 20.48 5.86 14.69
N ALA A 62 20.95 5.34 13.54
CA ALA A 62 20.85 3.92 13.24
C ALA A 62 21.67 3.05 14.22
N ARG A 63 22.82 3.54 14.68
CA ARG A 63 23.64 2.88 15.72
C ARG A 63 22.96 2.92 17.08
N ALA A 64 22.39 4.05 17.48
CA ALA A 64 21.65 4.19 18.73
C ALA A 64 20.52 3.16 18.83
N TYR A 65 19.76 2.95 17.74
CA TYR A 65 18.77 1.88 17.67
C TYR A 65 19.39 0.48 17.82
N ALA A 66 20.48 0.20 17.08
CA ALA A 66 21.20 -1.07 17.18
C ALA A 66 21.67 -1.34 18.62
N ASP A 67 22.13 -0.30 19.32
CA ASP A 67 22.62 -0.35 20.70
C ASP A 67 21.49 -0.47 21.76
N GLY A 68 20.21 -0.38 21.37
CA GLY A 68 19.08 -0.59 22.29
C GLY A 68 18.17 0.60 22.53
N GLU A 69 18.47 1.77 21.99
CA GLU A 69 17.59 2.92 22.16
C GLU A 69 16.26 2.72 21.42
N ALA A 70 15.16 3.08 22.08
CA ALA A 70 13.85 3.12 21.47
C ALA A 70 13.74 4.34 20.53
N ASN A 71 14.42 4.23 19.40
CA ASN A 71 14.55 5.25 18.36
C ASN A 71 13.90 4.78 17.04
N PRO A 72 12.64 5.15 16.77
CA PRO A 72 11.94 4.72 15.54
C PRO A 72 12.61 5.24 14.26
N PHE A 73 13.22 6.42 14.29
CA PHE A 73 13.92 6.97 13.13
C PHE A 73 15.22 6.21 12.87
N GLY A 74 15.99 5.89 13.91
CA GLY A 74 17.15 5.00 13.84
C GLY A 74 16.78 3.61 13.29
N ALA A 75 15.64 3.05 13.72
CA ALA A 75 15.12 1.78 13.23
C ALA A 75 14.80 1.81 11.73
N ALA A 76 14.16 2.89 11.26
CA ALA A 76 13.84 3.10 9.84
C ALA A 76 15.11 3.26 8.99
N LEU A 77 16.08 4.04 9.45
CA LEU A 77 17.38 4.19 8.79
C LEU A 77 18.07 2.83 8.67
N GLY A 78 18.16 2.08 9.77
CA GLY A 78 18.72 0.73 9.79
C GLY A 78 18.04 -0.22 8.80
N ALA A 79 16.71 -0.19 8.73
CA ALA A 79 15.94 -1.00 7.79
C ALA A 79 16.26 -0.64 6.32
N CYS A 80 16.38 0.64 5.98
CA CYS A 80 16.78 1.05 4.62
C CYS A 80 18.19 0.56 4.26
N LEU A 81 19.14 0.61 5.20
CA LEU A 81 20.50 0.11 5.00
C LEU A 81 20.52 -1.41 4.78
N VAL A 82 19.74 -2.16 5.58
CA VAL A 82 19.58 -3.60 5.41
C VAL A 82 18.91 -3.93 4.08
N LEU A 83 17.76 -3.32 3.75
CA LEU A 83 17.05 -3.51 2.47
C LEU A 83 17.94 -3.30 1.24
N ARG A 84 18.87 -2.34 1.32
CA ARG A 84 19.83 -2.08 0.24
C ARG A 84 20.90 -3.16 0.12
N ALA A 85 21.26 -3.84 1.20
CA ALA A 85 22.24 -4.92 1.17
C ALA A 85 21.72 -6.19 0.47
N TYR A 86 20.41 -6.26 0.18
CA TYR A 86 19.77 -7.38 -0.51
C TYR A 86 19.36 -7.02 -1.94
N SER A 87 19.35 -8.04 -2.81
CA SER A 87 18.80 -7.93 -4.16
C SER A 87 17.29 -7.73 -4.11
N TYR A 88 16.71 -7.20 -5.19
CA TYR A 88 15.27 -6.90 -5.25
C TYR A 88 14.42 -8.14 -4.94
N ASP A 89 14.78 -9.30 -5.50
CA ASP A 89 14.05 -10.56 -5.34
C ASP A 89 14.15 -11.15 -3.92
N GLU A 90 15.11 -10.70 -3.12
CA GLU A 90 15.29 -11.16 -1.74
C GLU A 90 14.59 -10.28 -0.71
N ARG A 91 14.16 -9.07 -1.10
CA ARG A 91 13.56 -8.09 -0.17
C ARG A 91 12.21 -8.50 0.38
N GLU A 92 11.50 -9.40 -0.29
CA GLU A 92 10.25 -9.95 0.25
C GLU A 92 10.49 -10.64 1.60
N LYS A 93 11.66 -11.27 1.80
CA LYS A 93 12.06 -11.91 3.06
C LYS A 93 12.35 -10.91 4.18
N LEU A 94 12.36 -9.61 3.88
CA LEU A 94 12.61 -8.54 4.83
C LEU A 94 11.32 -7.91 5.35
N ASP A 95 10.15 -8.48 5.04
CA ASP A 95 8.90 -8.18 5.75
C ASP A 95 9.05 -8.38 7.27
N ILE A 96 9.91 -9.33 7.67
CA ILE A 96 10.34 -9.62 9.04
C ILE A 96 10.85 -8.40 9.82
N LEU A 97 11.24 -7.31 9.17
CA LEU A 97 11.68 -6.09 9.86
C LEU A 97 10.56 -5.44 10.69
N ALA A 98 9.30 -5.53 10.25
CA ALA A 98 8.16 -5.08 11.04
C ALA A 98 7.95 -5.95 12.29
N ASP A 99 8.18 -7.27 12.16
CA ASP A 99 8.13 -8.22 13.27
C ASP A 99 9.26 -7.96 14.27
N ALA A 100 10.45 -7.60 13.78
CA ALA A 100 11.59 -7.24 14.62
C ALA A 100 11.31 -6.00 15.49
N TRP A 101 10.75 -4.94 14.89
CA TRP A 101 10.34 -3.74 15.62
C TRP A 101 9.26 -4.03 16.66
N THR A 102 8.26 -4.83 16.27
CA THR A 102 7.15 -5.20 17.14
C THR A 102 7.63 -6.05 18.32
N THR A 103 8.53 -7.01 18.07
CA THR A 103 9.09 -7.90 19.11
C THR A 103 9.92 -7.10 20.13
N ARG A 104 10.72 -6.15 19.66
CA ARG A 104 11.65 -5.40 20.51
C ARG A 104 10.99 -4.27 21.31
N HIS A 105 10.05 -3.55 20.72
CA HIS A 105 9.51 -2.30 21.27
C HIS A 105 7.98 -2.17 21.18
N GLY A 106 7.28 -3.20 20.73
CA GLY A 106 5.82 -3.21 20.61
C GLY A 106 5.29 -2.61 19.31
N LEU A 107 3.99 -2.80 19.08
CA LEU A 107 3.33 -2.46 17.81
C LEU A 107 3.30 -0.94 17.55
N ALA A 108 3.10 -0.12 18.58
CA ALA A 108 3.13 1.34 18.44
C ALA A 108 4.51 1.84 17.97
N PHE A 109 5.60 1.25 18.46
CA PHE A 109 6.93 1.54 17.96
C PHE A 109 7.10 1.12 16.50
N ALA A 110 6.62 -0.07 16.14
CA ALA A 110 6.69 -0.56 14.76
C ALA A 110 5.93 0.34 13.78
N ALA A 111 4.75 0.83 14.17
CA ALA A 111 3.98 1.80 13.38
C ALA A 111 4.75 3.11 13.19
N ARG A 112 5.37 3.63 14.26
CA ARG A 112 6.22 4.83 14.17
C ARG A 112 7.41 4.61 13.24
N ALA A 113 8.14 3.51 13.40
CA ALA A 113 9.29 3.19 12.55
C ALA A 113 8.87 3.03 11.07
N ALA A 114 7.70 2.45 10.82
CA ALA A 114 7.13 2.34 9.48
C ALA A 114 6.85 3.72 8.85
N VAL A 115 6.28 4.68 9.59
CA VAL A 115 6.07 6.05 9.10
C VAL A 115 7.40 6.78 8.87
N GLU A 116 8.39 6.58 9.75
CA GLU A 116 9.73 7.17 9.62
C GLU A 116 10.47 6.71 8.35
N LEU A 117 10.13 5.55 7.76
CA LEU A 117 10.64 5.15 6.44
C LEU A 117 10.34 6.20 5.36
N GLY A 118 9.25 6.96 5.49
CA GLY A 118 8.91 8.06 4.59
C GLY A 118 9.87 9.25 4.67
N ARG A 119 10.65 9.36 5.75
CA ARG A 119 11.61 10.45 5.96
C ARG A 119 13.03 10.08 5.55
N VAL A 120 13.31 8.81 5.31
CA VAL A 120 14.61 8.33 4.86
C VAL A 120 14.70 8.48 3.35
N ASP A 121 15.81 8.98 2.83
CA ASP A 121 16.15 8.94 1.41
C ASP A 121 17.41 8.11 1.23
N LEU A 122 17.38 7.12 0.34
CA LEU A 122 18.55 6.34 -0.03
C LEU A 122 18.64 6.32 -1.55
N LYS A 123 19.61 7.04 -2.10
CA LYS A 123 19.75 7.25 -3.55
C LYS A 123 21.17 6.99 -4.03
N PRO A 124 21.38 6.63 -5.31
CA PRO A 124 22.73 6.60 -5.86
C PRO A 124 23.35 8.02 -5.80
N LYS A 125 24.65 8.09 -5.50
CA LYS A 125 25.38 9.37 -5.40
C LYS A 125 25.30 10.17 -6.70
N ASP A 126 25.45 9.45 -7.81
CA ASP A 126 25.40 9.96 -9.18
C ASP A 126 24.69 8.93 -10.06
N VAL A 127 24.19 9.34 -11.23
CA VAL A 127 23.55 8.43 -12.20
C VAL A 127 24.53 7.32 -12.59
N GLY A 128 24.14 6.06 -12.36
CA GLY A 128 24.98 4.88 -12.66
C GLY A 128 26.04 4.56 -11.60
N SER A 129 26.04 5.25 -10.45
CA SER A 129 26.98 4.97 -9.36
C SER A 129 26.55 3.76 -8.54
N ASP A 130 27.52 2.91 -8.22
CA ASP A 130 27.36 1.83 -7.22
C ASP A 130 27.39 2.36 -5.78
N LYS A 131 27.78 3.63 -5.57
CA LYS A 131 27.76 4.28 -4.26
C LYS A 131 26.39 4.89 -4.01
N TRP A 132 25.84 4.59 -2.84
CA TRP A 132 24.56 5.12 -2.38
C TRP A 132 24.78 6.11 -1.26
N VAL A 133 23.89 7.08 -1.15
CA VAL A 133 23.92 8.14 -0.13
C VAL A 133 22.65 8.05 0.68
N LEU A 134 22.81 7.94 2.00
CA LEU A 134 21.73 8.07 2.97
C LEU A 134 21.49 9.55 3.29
N GLY A 135 20.24 9.97 3.27
CA GLY A 135 19.81 11.33 3.59
C GLY A 135 18.39 11.37 4.14
N ILE A 136 17.88 12.59 4.31
CA ILE A 136 16.49 12.85 4.67
C ILE A 136 15.72 13.21 3.40
N THR A 137 14.54 12.61 3.21
CA THR A 137 13.65 12.90 2.09
C THR A 137 13.26 14.36 2.11
N LYS A 138 13.53 15.07 1.02
CA LYS A 138 12.99 16.41 0.82
C LYS A 138 11.50 16.31 0.53
N PRO A 139 10.68 17.29 0.97
CA PRO A 139 9.27 17.34 0.61
C PRO A 139 9.09 17.18 -0.90
N ASP A 140 8.22 16.26 -1.30
CA ASP A 140 7.86 15.97 -2.69
C ASP A 140 8.99 15.39 -3.58
N GLU A 141 10.09 14.85 -3.02
CA GLU A 141 11.10 14.07 -3.76
C GLU A 141 10.89 12.55 -3.67
N ALA A 142 11.39 11.84 -4.67
CA ALA A 142 11.12 10.43 -4.93
C ALA A 142 11.99 9.48 -4.11
N PHE A 143 11.39 8.42 -3.59
CA PHE A 143 12.08 7.29 -2.98
C PHE A 143 12.58 6.29 -4.04
N TYR A 144 13.89 5.99 -4.05
CA TYR A 144 14.47 4.97 -4.94
C TYR A 144 14.36 3.54 -4.39
N LEU A 145 14.07 3.38 -3.09
CA LEU A 145 14.08 2.08 -2.41
C LEU A 145 12.73 1.75 -1.75
N TRP A 146 11.69 1.43 -2.52
CA TRP A 146 10.37 1.13 -1.95
C TRP A 146 10.38 0.00 -0.88
N PRO A 147 9.98 0.23 0.38
CA PRO A 147 9.99 -0.77 1.45
C PRO A 147 8.61 -1.43 1.60
N GLY A 148 7.94 -1.69 0.48
CA GLY A 148 6.51 -2.06 0.44
C GLY A 148 6.16 -3.30 1.25
N HIS A 149 7.06 -4.28 1.34
CA HIS A 149 6.85 -5.50 2.12
C HIS A 149 6.81 -5.22 3.63
N VAL A 150 7.71 -4.39 4.15
CA VAL A 150 7.74 -3.97 5.56
C VAL A 150 6.44 -3.23 5.92
N LEU A 151 6.02 -2.29 5.07
CA LEU A 151 4.80 -1.52 5.29
C LEU A 151 3.54 -2.40 5.22
N THR A 152 3.51 -3.36 4.29
CA THR A 152 2.41 -4.32 4.18
C THR A 152 2.33 -5.18 5.43
N ARG A 153 3.45 -5.69 5.93
CA ARG A 153 3.48 -6.46 7.18
C ARG A 153 3.03 -5.63 8.38
N ALA A 154 3.51 -4.39 8.53
CA ALA A 154 3.06 -3.50 9.60
C ALA A 154 1.54 -3.26 9.55
N ARG A 155 0.98 -3.06 8.35
CA ARG A 155 -0.47 -2.93 8.15
C ARG A 155 -1.23 -4.20 8.54
N GLU A 156 -0.71 -5.39 8.21
CA GLU A 156 -1.32 -6.67 8.60
C GLU A 156 -1.38 -6.84 10.12
N LEU A 157 -0.28 -6.50 10.82
CA LEU A 157 -0.23 -6.56 12.29
C LEU A 157 -1.25 -5.60 12.91
N LEU A 158 -1.34 -4.36 12.41
CA LEU A 158 -2.31 -3.36 12.88
C LEU A 158 -3.76 -3.78 12.62
N ALA A 159 -4.04 -4.40 11.47
CA ALA A 159 -5.38 -4.87 11.12
C ALA A 159 -5.88 -5.98 12.06
N ALA A 160 -4.98 -6.81 12.59
CA ALA A 160 -5.29 -7.89 13.53
C ALA A 160 -5.10 -7.54 15.01
N ALA A 161 -4.56 -6.36 15.31
CA ALA A 161 -4.29 -5.92 16.69
C ALA A 161 -5.58 -5.73 17.50
N SER A 162 -5.48 -5.86 18.82
CA SER A 162 -6.57 -5.48 19.73
C SER A 162 -6.96 -4.00 19.55
N ASP A 163 -8.15 -3.62 20.03
CA ASP A 163 -8.61 -2.22 19.95
C ASP A 163 -7.64 -1.27 20.67
N ASP A 164 -7.10 -1.69 21.82
CA ASP A 164 -6.17 -0.88 22.62
C ASP A 164 -4.82 -0.70 21.93
N GLU A 165 -4.20 -1.79 21.43
CA GLU A 165 -2.91 -1.73 20.72
C GLU A 165 -3.02 -0.93 19.43
N TYR A 166 -4.14 -1.05 18.72
CA TYR A 166 -4.40 -0.28 17.51
C TYR A 166 -4.56 1.20 17.82
N ALA A 167 -5.37 1.55 18.82
CA ALA A 167 -5.56 2.93 19.24
C ALA A 167 -4.23 3.57 19.70
N GLU A 168 -3.41 2.84 20.45
CA GLU A 168 -2.07 3.29 20.85
C GLU A 168 -1.18 3.55 19.62
N ALA A 169 -1.14 2.62 18.67
CA ALA A 169 -0.32 2.75 17.47
C ALA A 169 -0.78 3.91 16.56
N VAL A 170 -2.09 4.11 16.39
CA VAL A 170 -2.65 5.23 15.62
C VAL A 170 -2.33 6.56 16.29
N ALA A 171 -2.49 6.67 17.60
CA ALA A 171 -2.13 7.87 18.36
C ALA A 171 -0.62 8.18 18.23
N ALA A 172 0.22 7.13 18.27
CA ALA A 172 1.67 7.26 18.20
C ALA A 172 2.19 7.81 16.86
N ILE A 173 1.44 7.65 15.76
CA ILE A 173 1.82 8.12 14.42
C ILE A 173 1.11 9.41 13.98
N GLU A 174 0.12 9.89 14.74
CA GLU A 174 -0.70 11.04 14.36
C GLU A 174 0.13 12.31 14.12
N ASP A 175 1.07 12.60 15.02
CA ASP A 175 1.95 13.78 14.95
C ASP A 175 3.14 13.59 13.97
N GLN A 176 3.36 12.38 13.47
CA GLN A 176 4.45 12.10 12.52
C GLN A 176 4.08 12.41 11.05
N ARG A 177 2.83 12.83 10.80
CA ARG A 177 2.25 13.10 9.47
C ARG A 177 2.68 14.46 8.89
N ALA A 178 3.99 14.74 8.86
CA ALA A 178 4.54 16.04 8.53
C ALA A 178 4.50 16.39 7.03
N ASP A 179 4.68 15.40 6.15
CA ASP A 179 4.78 15.57 4.69
C ASP A 179 3.92 14.57 3.92
N LEU A 180 3.90 14.68 2.59
CA LEU A 180 3.04 13.85 1.74
C LEU A 180 3.33 12.34 1.90
N LEU A 181 4.60 11.96 2.10
CA LEU A 181 4.98 10.55 2.14
C LEU A 181 4.65 9.94 3.51
N THR A 182 5.02 10.62 4.60
CA THR A 182 4.63 10.23 5.97
C THR A 182 3.12 10.18 6.15
N ARG A 183 2.37 11.13 5.56
CA ARG A 183 0.89 11.08 5.48
C ARG A 183 0.39 9.87 4.70
N SER A 184 1.02 9.57 3.56
CA SER A 184 0.65 8.41 2.74
C SER A 184 0.86 7.10 3.49
N ILE A 185 1.98 6.95 4.21
CA ILE A 185 2.26 5.76 5.01
C ILE A 185 1.28 5.68 6.18
N ALA A 186 1.04 6.77 6.91
CA ALA A 186 0.11 6.77 8.03
C ALA A 186 -1.33 6.41 7.61
N ALA A 187 -1.85 7.01 6.53
CA ALA A 187 -3.16 6.68 5.97
C ALA A 187 -3.20 5.25 5.40
N TYR A 188 -2.06 4.69 4.99
CA TYR A 188 -1.96 3.31 4.55
C TYR A 188 -1.97 2.30 5.69
N LEU A 189 -1.36 2.63 6.83
CA LEU A 189 -1.36 1.82 8.04
C LEU A 189 -2.71 1.87 8.77
N ALA A 190 -3.41 3.01 8.73
CA ALA A 190 -4.71 3.24 9.37
C ALA A 190 -5.79 3.69 8.37
N PRO A 191 -6.22 2.82 7.43
CA PRO A 191 -7.13 3.19 6.34
C PRO A 191 -8.58 3.48 6.79
N ASP A 192 -8.93 3.23 8.04
CA ASP A 192 -10.19 3.60 8.70
C ASP A 192 -10.18 5.03 9.27
N ARG A 193 -9.02 5.69 9.34
CA ARG A 193 -8.93 7.14 9.57
C ARG A 193 -9.31 7.89 8.30
N GLU A 194 -10.61 7.92 7.99
CA GLU A 194 -11.15 8.59 6.80
C GLU A 194 -10.72 10.06 6.71
N ASP A 195 -10.58 10.74 7.85
CA ASP A 195 -10.07 12.11 7.93
C ASP A 195 -8.63 12.24 7.37
N TRP A 196 -7.77 11.25 7.62
CA TRP A 196 -6.41 11.21 7.07
C TRP A 196 -6.41 10.89 5.58
N VAL A 197 -7.28 9.98 5.14
CA VAL A 197 -7.41 9.59 3.73
C VAL A 197 -7.98 10.74 2.90
N ASP A 198 -8.97 11.47 3.41
CA ASP A 198 -9.57 12.64 2.77
C ASP A 198 -8.57 13.78 2.64
N GLU A 199 -7.83 14.09 3.72
CA GLU A 199 -6.73 15.06 3.69
C GLU A 199 -5.73 14.72 2.57
N LEU A 200 -5.34 13.45 2.50
CA LEU A 200 -4.37 12.95 1.54
C LEU A 200 -4.90 13.00 0.10
N CYS A 201 -6.17 12.64 -0.12
CA CYS A 201 -6.82 12.75 -1.43
C CYS A 201 -6.89 14.20 -1.91
N ALA A 202 -7.29 15.13 -1.04
CA ALA A 202 -7.33 16.56 -1.35
C ALA A 202 -5.94 17.10 -1.69
N LEU A 203 -4.91 16.67 -0.95
CA LEU A 203 -3.53 17.05 -1.22
C LEU A 203 -3.05 16.50 -2.56
N ALA A 204 -3.39 15.24 -2.88
CA ALA A 204 -3.05 14.61 -4.15
C ALA A 204 -3.71 15.34 -5.33
N VAL A 205 -4.99 15.68 -5.23
CA VAL A 205 -5.69 16.49 -6.26
C VAL A 205 -5.02 17.84 -6.45
N LYS A 206 -4.61 18.51 -5.36
CA LYS A 206 -3.97 19.83 -5.41
C LYS A 206 -2.56 19.79 -6.00
N ARG A 207 -1.77 18.75 -5.72
CA ARG A 207 -0.33 18.68 -6.06
C ARG A 207 0.02 17.73 -7.20
N GLY A 208 -0.94 16.98 -7.74
CA GLY A 208 -0.68 15.93 -8.72
C GLY A 208 -0.28 14.58 -8.10
N GLY A 209 -0.55 14.38 -6.81
CA GLY A 209 -0.25 13.19 -6.00
C GLY A 209 1.23 12.87 -5.82
N PRO A 210 1.56 11.69 -5.24
CA PRO A 210 2.95 11.30 -5.04
C PRO A 210 3.66 11.14 -6.39
N LYS A 211 4.92 11.61 -6.45
CA LYS A 211 5.73 11.52 -7.68
C LYS A 211 6.20 10.10 -7.98
N THR A 212 6.21 9.22 -6.98
CA THR A 212 6.62 7.83 -7.06
C THR A 212 5.42 6.90 -7.09
N ASP A 213 5.13 6.23 -5.99
CA ASP A 213 4.19 5.12 -5.94
C ASP A 213 2.83 5.57 -5.38
N TRP A 214 1.78 5.24 -6.14
CA TRP A 214 0.39 5.50 -5.81
C TRP A 214 -0.27 4.32 -5.09
N THR A 215 0.40 3.17 -4.99
CA THR A 215 -0.14 1.94 -4.43
C THR A 215 -0.67 2.16 -3.00
N MET A 216 0.12 2.78 -2.12
CA MET A 216 -0.33 3.04 -0.74
C MET A 216 -1.58 3.91 -0.70
N LEU A 217 -1.55 5.04 -1.40
CA LEU A 217 -2.67 5.97 -1.48
C LEU A 217 -3.94 5.29 -1.99
N LEU A 218 -3.84 4.51 -3.07
CA LEU A 218 -4.98 3.80 -3.63
C LEU A 218 -5.45 2.65 -2.73
N CYS A 219 -4.55 1.95 -2.05
CA CYS A 219 -4.89 0.90 -1.09
C CYS A 219 -5.41 1.44 0.26
N SER A 220 -5.42 2.76 0.46
CA SER A 220 -6.00 3.42 1.65
C SER A 220 -7.47 3.80 1.49
N ILE A 221 -7.96 3.96 0.26
CA ILE A 221 -9.30 4.52 0.05
C ILE A 221 -10.39 3.58 0.54
N GLY A 222 -11.41 4.17 1.17
CA GLY A 222 -12.58 3.47 1.70
C GLY A 222 -13.89 3.87 1.02
N THR A 223 -13.91 4.92 0.19
CA THR A 223 -15.14 5.45 -0.42
C THR A 223 -15.03 5.62 -1.94
N ALA A 224 -16.19 5.65 -2.61
CA ALA A 224 -16.25 5.87 -4.05
C ALA A 224 -15.85 7.32 -4.41
N GLU A 225 -16.13 8.27 -3.52
CA GLU A 225 -15.78 9.68 -3.63
C GLU A 225 -14.26 9.89 -3.59
N GLN A 226 -13.55 9.19 -2.70
CA GLN A 226 -12.09 9.19 -2.66
C GLN A 226 -11.52 8.61 -3.96
N PHE A 227 -12.07 7.49 -4.44
CA PHE A 227 -11.62 6.90 -5.70
C PHE A 227 -11.85 7.81 -6.91
N GLU A 228 -13.01 8.46 -6.98
CA GLU A 228 -13.35 9.48 -7.98
C GLU A 228 -12.35 10.65 -7.96
N ALA A 229 -12.09 11.21 -6.78
CA ALA A 229 -11.18 12.33 -6.60
C ALA A 229 -9.77 11.99 -7.12
N LEU A 230 -9.25 10.81 -6.78
CA LEU A 230 -7.94 10.37 -7.23
C LEU A 230 -7.92 10.06 -8.74
N ALA A 231 -8.97 9.44 -9.29
CA ALA A 231 -9.06 9.13 -10.71
C ALA A 231 -8.94 10.38 -11.62
N ALA A 232 -9.28 11.56 -11.10
CA ALA A 232 -9.11 12.84 -11.77
C ALA A 232 -7.63 13.28 -11.92
N VAL A 233 -6.71 12.74 -11.11
CA VAL A 233 -5.29 13.15 -11.07
C VAL A 233 -4.44 12.52 -12.21
N GLY A 234 -5.06 11.73 -13.10
CA GLY A 234 -4.45 11.19 -14.31
C GLY A 234 -3.49 10.01 -14.07
N ARG A 235 -2.60 10.10 -13.08
CA ARG A 235 -1.61 9.06 -12.74
C ARG A 235 -2.23 7.77 -12.21
N VAL A 236 -3.42 7.82 -11.60
CA VAL A 236 -4.16 6.62 -11.15
C VAL A 236 -4.28 5.57 -12.25
N ARG A 237 -4.35 5.99 -13.51
CA ARG A 237 -4.44 5.10 -14.68
C ARG A 237 -3.25 4.16 -14.81
N GLU A 238 -2.08 4.52 -14.30
CA GLU A 238 -0.85 3.71 -14.39
C GLU A 238 -0.82 2.57 -13.36
N TYR A 239 -1.60 2.68 -12.29
CA TYR A 239 -1.57 1.78 -11.12
C TYR A 239 -2.86 1.00 -10.92
N VAL A 240 -4.00 1.52 -11.37
CA VAL A 240 -5.34 0.97 -11.09
C VAL A 240 -5.56 -0.46 -11.59
N ASP A 241 -4.78 -0.93 -12.57
CA ASP A 241 -4.86 -2.29 -13.11
C ASP A 241 -3.90 -3.28 -12.45
N TYR A 242 -3.10 -2.84 -11.47
CA TYR A 242 -2.33 -3.74 -10.61
C TYR A 242 -3.30 -4.52 -9.72
N LEU A 243 -3.12 -5.85 -9.65
CA LEU A 243 -4.07 -6.72 -8.95
C LEU A 243 -4.21 -6.35 -7.48
N ASN A 244 -3.10 -6.03 -6.82
CA ASN A 244 -3.10 -5.65 -5.41
C ASN A 244 -3.84 -4.32 -5.17
N VAL A 245 -3.72 -3.36 -6.09
CA VAL A 245 -4.46 -2.10 -6.02
C VAL A 245 -5.94 -2.34 -6.29
N LEU A 246 -6.28 -2.92 -7.44
CA LEU A 246 -7.68 -3.05 -7.86
C LEU A 246 -8.50 -3.91 -6.89
N TYR A 247 -7.92 -5.01 -6.41
CA TYR A 247 -8.61 -5.90 -5.48
C TYR A 247 -8.75 -5.28 -4.10
N THR A 248 -7.75 -4.53 -3.62
CA THR A 248 -7.85 -3.81 -2.34
C THR A 248 -8.90 -2.70 -2.41
N VAL A 249 -8.96 -1.93 -3.51
CA VAL A 249 -9.99 -0.90 -3.72
C VAL A 249 -11.38 -1.53 -3.78
N ALA A 250 -11.54 -2.67 -4.48
CA ALA A 250 -12.82 -3.37 -4.55
C ALA A 250 -13.23 -3.99 -3.20
N ASP A 251 -12.29 -4.50 -2.41
CA ASP A 251 -12.55 -4.97 -1.04
C ASP A 251 -12.98 -3.82 -0.12
N GLY A 252 -12.34 -2.65 -0.26
CA GLY A 252 -12.59 -1.50 0.60
C GLY A 252 -13.85 -0.71 0.26
N VAL A 253 -14.20 -0.57 -1.02
CA VAL A 253 -15.28 0.30 -1.51
C VAL A 253 -16.45 -0.50 -2.11
N GLY A 254 -16.19 -1.71 -2.61
CA GLY A 254 -17.19 -2.56 -3.23
C GLY A 254 -17.64 -2.08 -4.63
N PRO A 255 -18.84 -2.47 -5.08
CA PRO A 255 -19.36 -2.19 -6.42
C PRO A 255 -19.50 -0.70 -6.78
N ALA A 256 -19.49 0.19 -5.79
CA ALA A 256 -19.60 1.63 -6.00
C ALA A 256 -18.43 2.23 -6.83
N ILE A 257 -17.35 1.49 -7.03
CA ILE A 257 -16.25 1.92 -7.91
C ILE A 257 -16.56 1.76 -9.42
N ALA A 258 -17.65 1.07 -9.79
CA ALA A 258 -17.95 0.72 -11.17
C ALA A 258 -17.99 1.94 -12.13
N PRO A 259 -18.63 3.08 -11.79
CA PRO A 259 -18.65 4.25 -12.68
C PRO A 259 -17.25 4.80 -12.96
N THR A 260 -16.41 4.89 -11.92
CA THR A 260 -15.03 5.38 -12.05
C THR A 260 -14.17 4.41 -12.84
N LEU A 261 -14.29 3.12 -12.56
CA LEU A 261 -13.58 2.08 -13.30
C LEU A 261 -13.95 2.08 -14.80
N ALA A 262 -15.22 2.31 -15.11
CA ALA A 262 -15.70 2.44 -16.48
C ALA A 262 -15.08 3.64 -17.21
N ARG A 263 -14.99 4.82 -16.59
CA ARG A 263 -14.32 6.00 -17.20
C ARG A 263 -12.82 5.77 -17.40
N LEU A 264 -12.16 5.04 -16.50
CA LEU A 264 -10.76 4.65 -16.66
C LEU A 264 -10.58 3.65 -17.82
N LEU A 265 -11.54 2.71 -17.97
CA LEU A 265 -11.61 1.77 -19.09
C LEU A 265 -11.76 2.47 -20.44
N ASP A 266 -12.46 3.60 -20.55
CA ASP A 266 -12.58 4.32 -21.84
C ASP A 266 -11.22 4.77 -22.41
N ARG A 267 -10.22 4.89 -21.54
CA ARG A 267 -8.84 5.22 -21.91
C ARG A 267 -7.98 3.97 -22.12
N LYS A 268 -8.40 2.82 -21.59
CA LYS A 268 -7.77 1.50 -21.74
C LYS A 268 -8.84 0.45 -22.12
N PRO A 269 -9.50 0.55 -23.29
CA PRO A 269 -10.74 -0.19 -23.60
C PRO A 269 -10.58 -1.71 -23.66
N ASN A 270 -9.34 -2.20 -23.74
CA ASN A 270 -9.01 -3.63 -23.76
C ASN A 270 -8.29 -4.07 -22.48
N ASN A 271 -8.39 -3.32 -21.38
CA ASN A 271 -7.82 -3.77 -20.10
C ASN A 271 -8.66 -4.93 -19.54
N LYS A 272 -8.07 -6.12 -19.52
CA LYS A 272 -8.76 -7.34 -19.09
C LYS A 272 -9.13 -7.28 -17.61
N THR A 273 -8.19 -6.87 -16.75
CA THR A 273 -8.36 -6.83 -15.30
C THR A 273 -9.55 -5.97 -14.89
N MET A 274 -9.67 -4.77 -15.47
CA MET A 274 -10.78 -3.85 -15.18
C MET A 274 -12.13 -4.36 -15.72
N LEU A 275 -12.16 -5.00 -16.89
CA LEU A 275 -13.37 -5.64 -17.42
C LEU A 275 -13.82 -6.83 -16.57
N ASP A 276 -12.87 -7.69 -16.16
CA ASP A 276 -13.14 -8.84 -15.29
C ASP A 276 -13.65 -8.41 -13.91
N MET A 277 -13.18 -7.26 -13.41
CA MET A 277 -13.67 -6.64 -12.17
C MET A 277 -15.14 -6.17 -12.31
N LEU A 278 -15.46 -5.40 -13.36
CA LEU A 278 -16.85 -4.99 -13.62
C LEU A 278 -17.79 -6.20 -13.75
N ALA A 279 -17.33 -7.29 -14.36
CA ALA A 279 -18.12 -8.51 -14.55
C ALA A 279 -18.45 -9.25 -13.25
N ARG A 280 -17.83 -8.85 -12.13
CA ARG A 280 -18.07 -9.43 -10.80
C ARG A 280 -18.97 -8.59 -9.92
N PHE A 281 -19.27 -7.35 -10.31
CA PHE A 281 -20.14 -6.50 -9.52
C PHE A 281 -21.63 -6.86 -9.75
N PRO A 282 -22.36 -7.22 -8.68
CA PRO A 282 -23.76 -7.64 -8.74
C PRO A 282 -24.71 -6.44 -8.83
N THR A 283 -24.44 -5.48 -9.74
CA THR A 283 -25.24 -4.27 -9.91
C THR A 283 -25.68 -4.10 -11.35
N ASP A 284 -26.87 -3.53 -11.55
CA ASP A 284 -27.36 -3.20 -12.88
C ASP A 284 -26.43 -2.22 -13.59
N GLU A 285 -25.96 -1.21 -12.86
CA GLU A 285 -25.01 -0.23 -13.37
C GLU A 285 -23.73 -0.87 -13.90
N ALA A 286 -23.11 -1.81 -13.18
CA ALA A 286 -21.90 -2.47 -13.67
C ALA A 286 -22.16 -3.30 -14.94
N PHE A 287 -23.32 -3.96 -15.01
CA PHE A 287 -23.72 -4.72 -16.19
C PHE A 287 -23.95 -3.81 -17.40
N ASP A 288 -24.64 -2.69 -17.22
CA ASP A 288 -24.89 -1.70 -18.28
C ASP A 288 -23.60 -1.04 -18.76
N LEU A 289 -22.68 -0.74 -17.83
CA LEU A 289 -21.35 -0.22 -18.17
C LEU A 289 -20.52 -1.22 -18.98
N LEU A 290 -20.67 -2.53 -18.76
CA LEU A 290 -20.04 -3.55 -19.60
C LEU A 290 -20.68 -3.61 -20.99
N LEU A 291 -22.01 -3.60 -21.08
CA LEU A 291 -22.74 -3.65 -22.36
C LEU A 291 -22.44 -2.43 -23.24
N ALA A 292 -22.33 -1.25 -22.64
CA ALA A 292 -21.92 -0.02 -23.32
C ALA A 292 -20.54 -0.14 -24.00
N ARG A 293 -19.72 -1.13 -23.59
CA ARG A 293 -18.39 -1.41 -24.12
C ARG A 293 -18.34 -2.67 -24.99
N SER A 294 -19.48 -3.25 -25.35
CA SER A 294 -19.58 -4.48 -26.18
C SER A 294 -18.82 -4.40 -27.51
N GLY A 295 -18.59 -3.20 -28.05
CA GLY A 295 -17.80 -2.99 -29.26
C GLY A 295 -16.28 -3.15 -29.09
N THR A 296 -15.74 -3.33 -27.88
CA THR A 296 -14.30 -3.52 -27.67
C THR A 296 -13.90 -4.99 -27.80
N LYS A 297 -12.64 -5.25 -28.18
CA LYS A 297 -12.15 -6.61 -28.45
C LYS A 297 -12.29 -7.57 -27.27
N ARG A 298 -12.19 -7.07 -26.03
CA ARG A 298 -12.19 -7.90 -24.82
C ARG A 298 -13.50 -7.86 -24.02
N ALA A 299 -14.42 -6.95 -24.32
CA ALA A 299 -15.70 -6.88 -23.60
C ALA A 299 -16.58 -8.14 -23.76
N PRO A 300 -16.68 -8.81 -24.92
CA PRO A 300 -17.56 -9.98 -25.07
C PRO A 300 -17.32 -11.08 -24.03
N ALA A 301 -16.06 -11.41 -23.74
CA ALA A 301 -15.72 -12.42 -22.73
C ALA A 301 -16.15 -12.01 -21.31
N ALA A 302 -16.01 -10.73 -20.97
CA ALA A 302 -16.45 -10.21 -19.67
C ALA A 302 -17.98 -10.17 -19.55
N ILE A 303 -18.69 -9.81 -20.63
CA ILE A 303 -20.16 -9.83 -20.70
C ILE A 303 -20.69 -11.26 -20.56
N GLU A 304 -20.05 -12.24 -21.21
CA GLU A 304 -20.39 -13.65 -21.06
C GLU A 304 -20.21 -14.11 -19.60
N ALA A 305 -19.07 -13.77 -18.98
CA ALA A 305 -18.82 -14.09 -17.58
C ALA A 305 -19.85 -13.43 -16.63
N ALA A 306 -20.20 -12.16 -16.86
CA ALA A 306 -21.23 -11.47 -16.10
C ALA A 306 -22.61 -12.11 -16.29
N THR A 307 -22.97 -12.49 -17.53
CA THR A 307 -24.23 -13.18 -17.85
C THR A 307 -24.35 -14.52 -17.16
N ALA A 308 -23.26 -15.31 -17.15
CA ALA A 308 -23.23 -16.59 -16.45
C ALA A 308 -23.34 -16.43 -14.93
N ARG A 309 -22.86 -15.32 -14.38
CA ARG A 309 -22.88 -15.02 -12.94
C ARG A 309 -24.21 -14.40 -12.48
N PHE A 310 -24.85 -13.60 -13.33
CA PHE A 310 -26.06 -12.83 -13.06
C PHE A 310 -27.12 -13.04 -14.16
N PRO A 311 -27.63 -14.28 -14.34
CA PRO A 311 -28.60 -14.60 -15.39
C PRO A 311 -29.92 -13.80 -15.31
N GLU A 312 -30.45 -13.47 -14.13
CA GLU A 312 -31.67 -12.67 -13.99
C GLU A 312 -31.45 -11.24 -14.49
N ARG A 313 -30.33 -10.60 -14.11
CA ARG A 313 -29.93 -9.28 -14.65
C ARG A 313 -29.73 -9.30 -16.16
N ALA A 314 -29.20 -10.38 -16.71
CA ALA A 314 -29.03 -10.51 -18.16
C ALA A 314 -30.38 -10.67 -18.88
N ALA A 315 -31.32 -11.42 -18.30
CA ALA A 315 -32.66 -11.60 -18.86
C ALA A 315 -33.44 -10.28 -18.95
N ALA A 316 -33.34 -9.43 -17.93
CA ALA A 316 -34.01 -8.13 -17.87
C ALA A 316 -33.60 -7.13 -18.97
N ARG A 317 -32.48 -7.39 -19.67
CA ARG A 317 -31.94 -6.54 -20.75
C ARG A 317 -32.20 -7.09 -22.15
N ARG A 318 -32.85 -8.27 -22.25
CA ARG A 318 -33.27 -8.89 -23.51
C ARG A 318 -34.73 -8.59 -23.87
N SER A 319 -35.50 -8.07 -22.91
CA SER A 319 -36.89 -7.60 -23.05
C SER A 319 -36.95 -6.14 -23.45
#